data_AF-A0A821W6S3-F1
#
_entry.id   AF-A0A821W6S3-F1
#
_cell.length_a   1.000
_cell.length_b   1.000
_cell.length_c   1.000
_cell.angle_alpha   90.00
_cell.angle_beta   90.00
_cell.angle_gamma   90.00
#
_symmetry.space_group_name_H-M   'P 1'
#
loop_
_entity.id
_entity.type
_entity.pdbx_description
1 polymer ?
#
loop_
_entity_poly.entity_id
_entity_poly.type
_entity_poly.pdbx_seq_one_letter_code
_entity_poly.pdbx_strand_id
1 'polypeptide(L)' 'MQAVRSLFRTTQVVKNAPQVRNMSVVCIPTRNKVSKGEMITLSIGMVCGWLFIPGWVLVHMKDYRNKE' A
#
# COMPACT_ATOMS: atom_id res chain seq x y z
N MET A 1 1.12 36.70 39.01
CA MET A 1 1.80 36.47 37.71
C MET A 1 2.30 35.02 37.49
N GLN A 2 1.66 33.98 38.07
CA GLN A 2 2.07 32.58 37.82
C GLN A 2 1.16 31.85 36.82
N ALA A 3 -0.14 32.17 36.79
CA ALA A 3 -1.12 31.58 35.85
C ALA A 3 -0.89 31.98 34.37
N VAL A 4 -0.27 33.15 34.12
CA VAL A 4 0.10 33.57 32.76
C VAL A 4 1.26 32.71 32.22
N ARG A 5 2.21 32.32 33.09
CA ARG A 5 3.36 31.49 32.71
C ARG A 5 2.97 30.04 32.40
N SER A 6 1.93 29.49 33.05
CA SER A 6 1.41 28.16 32.70
C SER A 6 0.70 28.15 31.35
N LEU A 7 0.00 29.24 30.98
CA LEU A 7 -0.64 29.39 29.68
C LEU A 7 0.37 29.34 28.50
N PHE A 8 1.55 29.94 28.68
CA PHE A 8 2.64 29.91 27.70
C PHE A 8 3.37 28.55 27.62
N ARG A 9 3.26 27.68 28.64
CA ARG A 9 3.78 26.29 28.55
C ARG A 9 2.82 25.38 27.78
N THR A 10 1.52 25.58 27.90
CA THR A 10 0.52 24.76 27.19
C THR A 10 0.58 24.96 25.66
N THR A 11 0.95 26.15 25.19
CA THR A 11 1.12 26.42 23.75
C THR A 11 2.33 25.70 23.14
N GLN A 12 3.36 25.35 23.91
CA GLN A 12 4.45 24.49 23.44
C GLN A 12 4.02 23.03 23.29
N VAL A 13 3.11 22.54 24.14
CA VAL A 13 2.56 21.18 24.05
C VAL A 13 1.63 21.05 22.84
N VAL A 14 0.89 22.11 22.47
CA VAL A 14 0.10 22.15 21.23
C VAL A 14 0.97 22.26 19.97
N LYS A 15 2.15 22.89 20.05
CA LYS A 15 3.13 22.87 18.94
C LYS A 15 3.73 21.48 18.66
N ASN A 16 3.65 20.58 19.64
CA ASN A 16 3.99 19.17 19.51
C ASN A 16 2.74 18.27 19.50
N ALA A 17 1.55 18.80 19.18
CA ALA A 17 0.49 17.98 18.60
C ALA A 17 1.15 17.18 17.48
N PRO A 18 1.00 15.85 17.47
CA PRO A 18 1.87 14.93 16.74
C PRO A 18 2.12 15.54 15.38
N GLN A 19 3.36 15.94 15.11
CA GLN A 19 3.77 16.31 13.78
C GLN A 19 3.44 15.07 12.97
N VAL A 20 2.26 15.06 12.34
CA VAL A 20 1.93 14.16 11.25
C VAL A 20 3.03 14.52 10.29
N ARG A 21 4.12 13.77 10.35
CA ARG A 21 5.17 13.86 9.37
C ARG A 21 4.42 13.45 8.13
N ASN A 22 3.98 14.47 7.40
CA ASN A 22 3.57 14.33 6.03
C ASN A 22 4.78 13.64 5.42
N MET A 23 4.72 12.32 5.27
CA MET A 23 5.53 11.57 4.33
C MET A 23 5.07 11.99 2.94
N SER A 24 5.05 13.30 2.67
CA SER A 24 5.10 13.83 1.34
C SER A 24 6.54 13.59 0.90
N VAL A 25 6.83 12.35 0.53
CA VAL A 25 7.96 12.09 -0.34
C VAL A 25 7.66 12.93 -1.58
N VAL A 26 8.45 13.99 -1.80
CA VAL A 26 8.38 14.77 -3.04
C VAL A 26 8.85 13.82 -4.14
N CYS A 27 7.90 13.15 -4.78
CA CYS A 27 8.19 12.29 -5.91
C CYS A 27 8.47 13.20 -7.12
N ILE A 28 9.63 12.99 -7.74
CA ILE A 28 9.94 13.57 -9.05
C ILE A 28 8.86 13.06 -10.02
N PRO A 29 8.35 13.91 -10.95
CA PRO A 29 7.35 13.47 -11.93
C PRO A 29 7.83 12.21 -12.65
N THR A 30 6.94 11.22 -12.78
CA THR A 30 7.27 9.94 -13.39
C THR A 30 7.77 10.15 -14.82
N ARG A 31 8.99 9.71 -15.11
CA ARG A 31 9.60 9.79 -16.45
C ARG A 31 8.75 9.10 -17.51
N ASN A 32 8.16 7.96 -17.15
CA ASN A 32 7.24 7.19 -17.97
C ASN A 32 5.90 7.09 -17.24
N LYS A 33 4.88 7.82 -17.71
CA LYS A 33 3.54 7.74 -17.13
C LYS A 33 2.88 6.44 -17.56
N VAL A 34 2.52 5.60 -16.60
CA VAL A 34 1.68 4.43 -16.84
C VAL A 34 0.25 4.91 -16.99
N SER A 35 -0.35 4.63 -18.16
CA SER A 35 -1.75 4.90 -18.42
C SER A 35 -2.65 4.00 -17.57
N LYS A 36 -3.92 4.42 -17.36
CA LYS A 36 -4.90 3.58 -16.65
C LYS A 36 -5.09 2.21 -17.33
N GLY A 37 -4.98 2.16 -18.66
CA GLY A 37 -5.07 0.92 -19.43
C GLY A 37 -3.91 -0.04 -19.11
N GLU A 38 -2.67 0.46 -19.17
CA GLU A 38 -1.48 -0.34 -18.82
C GLU A 38 -1.53 -0.85 -17.38
N MET A 39 -2.01 -0.02 -16.45
CA MET A 39 -2.18 -0.42 -15.05
C MET A 39 -3.16 -1.59 -14.90
N ILE A 40 -4.29 -1.55 -15.63
CA ILE A 40 -5.27 -2.65 -15.64
C ILE A 40 -4.66 -3.91 -16.24
N THR A 41 -3.98 -3.80 -17.39
CA THR A 41 -3.34 -4.94 -18.06
C THR A 41 -2.29 -5.59 -17.15
N LEU A 42 -1.44 -4.79 -16.51
CA LEU A 42 -0.44 -5.29 -15.56
C LEU A 42 -1.09 -5.98 -14.36
N SER A 43 -2.15 -5.39 -13.80
CA SER A 43 -2.85 -5.96 -12.64
C SER A 43 -3.49 -7.31 -12.98
N ILE A 44 -4.14 -7.42 -14.15
CA ILE A 44 -4.73 -8.69 -14.62
C ILE A 44 -3.62 -9.72 -14.84
N GLY A 45 -2.51 -9.34 -15.47
CA GLY A 45 -1.36 -10.22 -15.69
C GLY A 45 -0.80 -10.80 -14.40
N MET A 46 -0.66 -9.99 -13.35
CA MET A 46 -0.20 -10.44 -12.03
C MET A 46 -1.16 -11.46 -11.41
N VAL A 47 -2.47 -11.17 -11.42
CA VAL A 47 -3.48 -12.05 -10.81
C VAL A 47 -3.61 -13.36 -11.59
N CYS A 48 -3.72 -13.30 -12.91
CA CYS A 48 -3.81 -14.49 -13.76
C CYS A 48 -2.54 -15.35 -13.65
N GLY A 49 -1.36 -14.73 -13.67
CA GLY A 49 -0.10 -15.45 -13.52
C GLY A 49 0.01 -16.18 -12.18
N TRP A 50 -0.42 -15.54 -11.10
CA TRP A 50 -0.41 -16.16 -9.77
C TRP A 50 -1.44 -17.28 -9.62
N LEU A 51 -2.60 -17.16 -10.24
CA LEU A 51 -3.68 -18.14 -10.15
C LEU A 51 -3.57 -19.29 -11.16
N PHE A 52 -2.76 -19.16 -12.22
CA PHE A 52 -2.70 -20.15 -13.31
C PHE A 52 -2.26 -21.54 -12.83
N ILE A 53 -1.11 -21.63 -12.15
CA ILE A 53 -0.56 -22.89 -11.64
C ILE A 53 -1.47 -23.53 -10.58
N PRO A 54 -1.85 -22.83 -9.50
CA PRO A 54 -2.73 -23.45 -8.50
C PRO A 54 -4.10 -23.81 -9.10
N GLY A 55 -4.65 -23.01 -10.01
CA GLY A 55 -5.87 -23.34 -10.74
C GLY A 55 -5.73 -24.64 -11.53
N TRP A 56 -4.63 -24.82 -12.26
CA TRP A 56 -4.36 -26.05 -13.01
C TRP A 56 -4.27 -27.28 -12.10
N VAL A 57 -3.53 -27.16 -10.99
CA VAL A 57 -3.36 -28.24 -10.01
C VAL A 57 -4.71 -28.64 -9.42
N LEU A 58 -5.53 -27.67 -9.00
CA LEU A 58 -6.85 -27.90 -8.43
C LEU A 58 -7.79 -28.63 -9.41
N VAL A 59 -7.76 -28.25 -10.69
CA VAL A 59 -8.55 -28.91 -11.74
C VAL A 59 -8.15 -30.38 -11.91
N HIS A 60 -6.85 -30.69 -11.86
CA HIS A 60 -6.33 -32.04 -12.11
C HIS A 60 -6.13 -32.88 -10.83
N MET A 61 -6.61 -32.42 -9.66
CA MET A 61 -6.47 -33.16 -8.39
C MET A 61 -7.00 -34.60 -8.46
N LYS A 62 -8.07 -34.84 -9.23
CA LYS A 62 -8.64 -36.19 -9.39
C LYS A 62 -7.72 -37.11 -10.20
N ASP A 63 -7.03 -36.57 -11.20
CA ASP A 63 -6.09 -37.34 -12.04
C ASP A 63 -4.82 -37.69 -11.27
N TYR A 64 -4.43 -36.85 -10.30
CA TYR A 64 -3.33 -37.15 -9.38
C TYR A 64 -3.71 -38.20 -8.33
N ARG A 65 -4.99 -38.28 -7.94
CA ARG A 65 -5.46 -39.18 -6.88
C ARG A 65 -5.63 -40.63 -7.34
N ASN A 66 -6.05 -40.86 -8.58
CA ASN A 66 -6.37 -42.21 -9.09
C ASN A 66 -5.18 -42.87 -9.82
N LYS A 67 -3.95 -42.42 -9.55
CA LYS A 67 -2.71 -42.93 -10.15
C LYS A 67 -2.04 -44.04 -9.31
N GLU A 68 -2.74 -44.55 -8.31
CA GLU A 68 -2.43 -45.77 -7.56
C GLU A 68 -3.38 -46.90 -7.99
#